data_AF-E1YD11-F1
#
_entry.id   AF-E1YD11-F1
#
_cell.length_a   1.000
_cell.length_b   1.000
_cell.length_c   1.000
_cell.angle_alpha   90.00
_cell.angle_beta   90.00
_cell.angle_gamma   90.00
#
_symmetry.space_group_name_H-M   'P 1'
#
loop_
_entity.id
_entity.type
_entity.pdbx_description
1 polymer ?
#
loop_
_entity_poly.entity_id
_entity_poly.type
_entity_poly.pdbx_seq_one_letter_code
_entity_poly.pdbx_strand_id
1 'polypeptide(L)'
;MLCSLFIPLTHKYGGMFPEGGSGELSESMGRMIKANGGTIKLNSTVKEFNISGDEATGVILASGEEILAGKAVVSGMNIKQMFPGMTGGYALPEGFAQNVKNLSPANFAPIHQHIALNELPAYKCDNEDVKNAFWVEFSTCDKEEYWNAFHALDLGHPRDDLYLAITYSKWDKTRAPAGKHTLYLYGFCPYDLADGGA
;
A
#
# COMPACT_ATOMS: atom_id res chain seq x y z
N MET A 1 -0.87 -10.75 -8.54
CA MET A 1 -1.95 -11.63 -8.06
C MET A 1 -3.01 -10.91 -7.20
N LEU A 2 -2.69 -9.85 -6.44
CA LEU A 2 -3.71 -9.08 -5.69
C LEU A 2 -4.65 -8.23 -6.57
N CYS A 3 -4.17 -7.71 -7.70
CA CYS A 3 -5.00 -6.94 -8.64
C CYS A 3 -6.17 -7.77 -9.21
N SER A 4 -6.04 -9.10 -9.24
CA SER A 4 -7.06 -10.02 -9.77
C SER A 4 -8.30 -10.18 -8.88
N LEU A 5 -8.24 -9.78 -7.60
CA LEU A 5 -9.41 -9.83 -6.69
C LEU A 5 -10.13 -8.48 -6.60
N PHE A 6 -9.39 -7.37 -6.74
CA PHE A 6 -9.95 -6.04 -6.61
C PHE A 6 -11.10 -5.79 -7.59
N ILE A 7 -10.87 -5.95 -8.90
CA ILE A 7 -11.88 -5.67 -9.93
C ILE A 7 -13.13 -6.57 -9.80
N PRO A 8 -13.02 -7.90 -9.62
CA PRO A 8 -14.20 -8.72 -9.38
C PRO A 8 -14.97 -8.35 -8.11
N LEU A 9 -14.28 -7.97 -7.03
CA LEU A 9 -14.92 -7.57 -5.77
C LEU A 9 -15.64 -6.22 -5.91
N THR A 10 -15.04 -5.24 -6.58
CA THR A 10 -15.68 -3.94 -6.80
C THR A 10 -16.86 -4.04 -7.77
N HIS A 11 -16.81 -4.93 -8.76
CA HIS A 11 -17.98 -5.23 -9.61
C HIS A 11 -19.13 -5.87 -8.81
N LYS A 12 -18.82 -6.74 -7.85
CA LYS A 12 -19.83 -7.47 -7.08
C LYS A 12 -20.43 -6.63 -5.94
N TYR A 13 -19.61 -5.85 -5.24
CA TYR A 13 -20.01 -5.16 -4.01
C TYR A 13 -19.96 -3.63 -4.11
N GLY A 14 -19.49 -3.09 -5.24
CA GLY A 14 -19.25 -1.66 -5.41
C GLY A 14 -17.87 -1.22 -4.87
N GLY A 15 -17.44 -0.04 -5.29
CA GLY A 15 -16.29 0.65 -4.70
C GLY A 15 -16.70 1.42 -3.45
N MET A 16 -15.95 1.26 -2.37
CA MET A 16 -16.16 1.99 -1.11
C MET A 16 -14.83 2.55 -0.60
N PHE A 17 -14.91 3.68 0.09
CA PHE A 17 -13.79 4.30 0.78
C PHE A 17 -14.28 4.85 2.13
N PRO A 18 -13.43 4.84 3.17
CA PRO A 18 -13.79 5.40 4.46
C PRO A 18 -13.92 6.92 4.38
N GLU A 19 -14.93 7.47 5.04
CA GLU A 19 -14.98 8.90 5.37
C GLU A 19 -13.76 9.29 6.21
N GLY A 20 -13.17 10.46 5.93
CA GLY A 20 -11.88 10.88 6.47
C GLY A 20 -10.67 10.25 5.76
N GLY A 21 -10.88 9.24 4.90
CA GLY A 21 -9.83 8.53 4.16
C GLY A 21 -9.14 7.42 4.96
N SER A 22 -8.12 6.81 4.37
CA SER A 22 -7.46 5.61 4.94
C SER A 22 -6.86 5.82 6.34
N GLY A 23 -6.40 7.04 6.65
CA GLY A 23 -5.91 7.39 7.98
C GLY A 23 -6.99 7.24 9.06
N GLU A 24 -8.22 7.70 8.78
CA GLU A 24 -9.32 7.59 9.75
C GLU A 24 -9.73 6.13 9.98
N LEU A 25 -9.65 5.28 8.95
CA LEU A 25 -9.83 3.85 9.14
C LEU A 25 -8.79 3.28 10.12
N SER A 26 -7.51 3.61 9.96
CA SER A 26 -6.45 3.18 10.89
C SER A 26 -6.67 3.71 12.31
N GLU A 27 -7.05 4.98 12.45
CA GLU A 27 -7.37 5.58 13.76
C GLU A 27 -8.58 4.89 14.42
N SER A 28 -9.62 4.57 13.65
CA SER A 28 -10.81 3.87 14.14
C SER A 28 -10.47 2.47 14.66
N MET A 29 -9.60 1.73 13.96
CA MET A 29 -9.09 0.44 14.42
C MET A 29 -8.26 0.62 15.70
N GLY A 30 -7.44 1.68 15.78
CA GLY A 30 -6.68 2.01 16.97
C GLY A 30 -7.57 2.29 18.19
N ARG A 31 -8.68 3.03 18.00
CA ARG A 31 -9.69 3.25 19.05
C ARG A 31 -10.35 1.94 19.49
N MET A 32 -10.68 1.05 18.55
CA MET A 32 -11.26 -0.26 18.85
C MET A 32 -10.32 -1.12 19.70
N ILE A 33 -9.03 -1.17 19.37
CA ILE A 33 -8.02 -1.91 20.15
C ILE A 33 -7.98 -1.39 21.59
N LYS A 34 -7.89 -0.05 21.77
CA LYS A 34 -7.86 0.57 23.10
C LYS A 34 -9.14 0.33 23.90
N ALA A 35 -10.30 0.40 23.25
CA ALA A 35 -11.60 0.12 23.89
C ALA A 35 -11.72 -1.32 24.40
N ASN A 36 -10.99 -2.27 23.79
CA ASN A 36 -10.92 -3.66 24.22
C ASN A 36 -9.73 -3.94 25.18
N GLY A 37 -9.15 -2.90 25.79
CA GLY A 37 -8.04 -3.03 26.75
C GLY A 37 -6.66 -3.25 26.11
N GLY A 38 -6.56 -3.18 24.79
CA GLY A 38 -5.29 -3.27 24.07
C GLY A 38 -4.44 -2.01 24.25
N THR A 39 -3.12 -2.17 24.17
CA THR A 39 -2.16 -1.07 24.23
C THR A 39 -1.51 -0.86 22.86
N ILE A 40 -1.39 0.40 22.44
CA ILE A 40 -0.66 0.79 21.22
C ILE A 40 0.56 1.58 21.65
N LYS A 41 1.75 1.03 21.37
CA LYS A 41 3.03 1.68 21.59
C LYS A 41 3.57 2.25 20.28
N LEU A 42 3.69 3.58 20.21
CA LEU A 42 4.31 4.29 19.09
C LEU A 42 5.81 4.49 19.35
N ASN A 43 6.58 4.80 18.31
CA ASN A 43 8.03 5.03 18.40
C ASN A 43 8.78 3.88 19.11
N SER A 44 8.26 2.67 19.00
CA SER A 44 8.72 1.48 19.71
C SER A 44 9.25 0.46 18.69
N THR A 45 10.32 0.84 18.01
CA THR A 45 10.91 0.04 16.93
C THR A 45 11.35 -1.31 17.49
N VAL A 46 10.81 -2.40 16.94
CA VAL A 46 11.25 -3.77 17.27
C VAL A 46 12.61 -4.02 16.63
N LYS A 47 13.59 -4.42 17.44
CA LYS A 47 14.95 -4.77 17.01
C LYS A 47 15.03 -6.25 16.61
N GLU A 48 14.54 -7.14 17.47
CA GLU A 48 14.55 -8.59 17.23
C GLU A 48 13.45 -9.31 18.04
N PHE A 49 13.13 -10.52 17.64
CA PHE A 49 12.24 -11.42 18.37
C PHE A 49 13.01 -12.11 19.49
N ASN A 50 12.37 -12.25 20.65
CA ASN A 50 12.86 -13.16 21.69
C ASN A 50 12.38 -14.58 21.35
N ILE A 51 13.32 -15.52 21.21
CA ILE A 51 13.03 -16.91 20.85
C ILE A 51 13.70 -17.82 21.87
N SER A 52 12.91 -18.69 22.49
CA SER A 52 13.38 -19.70 23.45
C SER A 52 12.99 -21.09 22.95
N GLY A 53 14.00 -21.93 22.67
CA GLY A 53 13.78 -23.18 21.95
C GLY A 53 13.21 -22.88 20.56
N ASP A 54 12.02 -23.41 20.28
CA ASP A 54 11.27 -23.21 19.03
C ASP A 54 10.07 -22.26 19.18
N GLU A 55 10.00 -21.48 20.27
CA GLU A 55 8.88 -20.58 20.57
C GLU A 55 9.32 -19.11 20.60
N ALA A 56 8.57 -18.25 19.89
CA ALA A 56 8.71 -16.80 19.99
C ALA A 56 8.01 -16.29 21.26
N THR A 57 8.80 -15.92 22.26
CA THR A 57 8.33 -15.54 23.60
C THR A 57 8.14 -14.04 23.77
N GLY A 58 8.50 -13.22 22.78
CA GLY A 58 8.38 -11.77 22.86
C GLY A 58 9.17 -11.02 21.81
N VAL A 59 9.41 -9.74 22.08
CA VAL A 59 10.21 -8.85 21.24
C VAL A 59 11.14 -7.98 22.09
N ILE A 60 12.30 -7.63 21.52
CA ILE A 60 13.24 -6.67 22.09
C ILE A 60 13.14 -5.40 21.26
N LEU A 61 12.89 -4.27 21.90
CA LEU A 61 12.85 -2.96 21.25
C LEU A 61 14.25 -2.40 21.03
N ALA A 62 14.39 -1.45 20.10
CA ALA A 62 15.64 -0.72 19.87
C ALA A 62 16.13 0.05 21.11
N SER A 63 15.25 0.36 22.05
CA SER A 63 15.59 0.93 23.37
C SER A 63 16.23 -0.06 24.33
N GLY A 64 16.19 -1.36 24.03
CA GLY A 64 16.55 -2.45 24.96
C GLY A 64 15.40 -2.93 25.85
N GLU A 65 14.21 -2.32 25.78
CA GLU A 65 13.02 -2.82 26.48
C GLU A 65 12.60 -4.18 25.90
N GLU A 66 12.36 -5.16 26.76
CA GLU A 66 11.79 -6.46 26.37
C GLU A 66 10.29 -6.50 26.66
N ILE A 67 9.51 -6.95 25.68
CA ILE A 67 8.07 -7.18 25.82
C ILE A 67 7.81 -8.67 25.63
N LEU A 68 7.37 -9.32 26.70
CA LEU A 68 7.02 -10.74 26.69
C LEU A 68 5.60 -10.95 26.17
N ALA A 69 5.42 -11.97 25.33
CA ALA A 69 4.14 -12.41 24.81
C ALA A 69 3.63 -13.62 25.59
N GLY A 70 2.38 -13.56 26.06
CA GLY A 70 1.78 -14.66 26.81
C GLY A 70 1.15 -15.79 25.97
N LYS A 71 1.07 -15.62 24.64
CA LYS A 71 0.44 -16.60 23.73
C LYS A 71 1.12 -16.70 22.38
N ALA A 72 1.37 -15.57 21.73
CA ALA A 72 1.97 -15.53 20.40
C ALA A 72 2.52 -14.13 20.11
N VAL A 73 3.50 -14.08 19.22
CA VAL A 73 3.93 -12.87 18.53
C VAL A 73 3.37 -12.92 17.11
N VAL A 74 2.58 -11.92 16.72
CA VAL A 74 2.03 -11.78 15.36
C VAL A 74 2.67 -10.56 14.71
N SER A 75 3.38 -10.77 13.61
CA SER A 75 4.06 -9.70 12.87
C SER A 75 3.38 -9.41 11.55
N GLY A 76 3.12 -8.13 11.28
CA GLY A 76 2.71 -7.62 9.98
C GLY A 76 3.85 -7.01 9.16
N MET A 77 5.10 -7.19 9.59
CA MET A 77 6.25 -6.57 8.93
C MET A 77 6.67 -7.31 7.66
N ASN A 78 7.45 -6.64 6.81
CA ASN A 78 8.00 -7.26 5.61
C ASN A 78 8.94 -8.43 5.99
N ILE A 79 8.77 -9.58 5.35
CA ILE A 79 9.56 -10.79 5.62
C ILE A 79 11.07 -10.58 5.37
N LYS A 80 11.45 -9.75 4.38
CA LYS A 80 12.86 -9.40 4.12
C LYS A 80 13.47 -8.51 5.19
N GLN A 81 12.65 -7.72 5.90
CA GLN A 81 13.10 -6.94 7.05
C GLN A 81 13.31 -7.84 8.26
N MET A 82 12.43 -8.83 8.45
CA MET A 82 12.49 -9.74 9.59
C MET A 82 13.60 -10.79 9.49
N PHE A 83 13.76 -11.41 8.32
CA PHE A 83 14.60 -12.59 8.19
C PHE A 83 15.85 -12.33 7.33
N PRO A 84 17.03 -12.83 7.75
CA PRO A 84 17.29 -13.51 9.02
C PRO A 84 17.54 -12.53 10.20
N GLY A 85 17.56 -11.22 9.96
CA GLY A 85 18.16 -10.24 10.86
C GLY A 85 17.51 -10.06 12.23
N MET A 86 16.25 -10.45 12.41
CA MET A 86 15.48 -10.22 13.63
C MET A 86 15.24 -11.50 14.44
N THR A 87 15.86 -12.63 14.10
CA THR A 87 15.58 -13.92 14.75
C THR A 87 16.42 -14.20 15.99
N GLY A 88 17.23 -13.24 16.46
CA GLY A 88 18.06 -13.44 17.65
C GLY A 88 19.04 -14.61 17.55
N GLY A 89 19.46 -14.97 16.33
CA GLY A 89 20.35 -16.12 16.09
C GLY A 89 19.65 -17.49 16.03
N TYR A 90 18.32 -17.54 16.07
CA TYR A 90 17.57 -18.78 15.88
C TYR A 90 17.92 -19.45 14.54
N ALA A 91 18.15 -20.77 14.58
CA ALA A 91 18.51 -21.57 13.44
C ALA A 91 17.29 -21.75 12.51
N LEU A 92 17.26 -20.96 11.43
CA LEU A 92 16.21 -21.05 10.43
C LEU A 92 16.29 -22.36 9.64
N PRO A 93 15.15 -22.88 9.15
CA PRO A 93 15.14 -24.04 8.27
C PRO A 93 16.07 -23.85 7.06
N GLU A 94 16.67 -24.94 6.60
CA GLU A 94 17.55 -24.93 5.43
C GLU A 94 16.84 -24.30 4.22
N GLY A 95 17.55 -23.40 3.52
CA GLY A 95 17.03 -22.69 2.35
C GLY A 95 16.04 -21.56 2.67
N PHE A 96 15.51 -21.42 3.89
CA PHE A 96 14.52 -20.39 4.22
C PHE A 96 15.05 -18.97 3.98
N ALA A 97 16.21 -18.63 4.55
CA ALA A 97 16.81 -17.32 4.38
C ALA A 97 17.14 -17.01 2.91
N GLN A 98 17.53 -18.03 2.14
CA GLN A 98 17.78 -17.89 0.71
C GLN A 98 16.47 -17.63 -0.06
N ASN A 99 15.38 -18.33 0.28
CA ASN A 99 14.07 -18.09 -0.31
C ASN A 99 13.58 -16.66 -0.03
N VAL A 100 13.75 -16.16 1.19
CA VAL A 100 13.43 -14.77 1.55
C VAL A 100 14.26 -13.79 0.72
N LYS A 101 15.57 -14.04 0.56
CA LYS A 101 16.46 -13.23 -0.27
C LYS A 101 16.02 -13.20 -1.74
N ASN A 102 15.54 -14.33 -2.25
CA ASN A 102 15.09 -14.50 -3.64
C ASN A 102 13.73 -13.86 -3.95
N LEU A 103 12.95 -13.45 -2.94
CA LEU A 103 11.72 -12.70 -3.19
C LEU A 103 12.05 -11.44 -3.99
N SER A 104 11.39 -11.18 -5.11
CA SER A 104 11.58 -9.94 -5.86
C SER A 104 10.39 -9.00 -5.61
N PRO A 105 10.61 -7.70 -5.31
CA PRO A 105 9.54 -6.73 -5.43
C PRO A 105 9.12 -6.60 -6.91
N ALA A 106 8.03 -5.87 -7.15
CA ALA A 106 7.67 -5.47 -8.51
C ALA A 106 8.77 -4.58 -9.12
N ASN A 107 8.94 -4.61 -10.45
CA ASN A 107 9.97 -3.82 -11.16
C ASN A 107 9.58 -2.34 -11.32
N PHE A 108 8.35 -1.99 -10.97
CA PHE A 108 7.83 -0.63 -10.97
C PHE A 108 7.06 -0.35 -9.69
N ALA A 109 6.93 0.93 -9.37
CA ALA A 109 6.26 1.44 -8.19
C ALA A 109 5.14 2.42 -8.58
N PRO A 110 4.16 2.62 -7.68
CA PRO A 110 3.23 3.71 -7.87
C PRO A 110 3.92 5.07 -7.65
N ILE A 111 3.64 6.00 -8.55
CA ILE A 111 3.91 7.42 -8.35
C ILE A 111 2.58 8.12 -8.06
N HIS A 112 2.54 8.90 -6.99
CA HIS A 112 1.31 9.53 -6.53
C HIS A 112 1.50 11.03 -6.37
N GLN A 113 0.81 11.81 -7.20
CA GLN A 113 0.82 13.26 -7.14
C GLN A 113 -0.45 13.75 -6.45
N HIS A 114 -0.28 14.62 -5.46
CA HIS A 114 -1.38 15.20 -4.68
C HIS A 114 -1.58 16.64 -5.13
N ILE A 115 -2.73 16.91 -5.73
CA ILE A 115 -3.02 18.19 -6.36
C ILE A 115 -4.22 18.84 -5.66
N ALA A 116 -4.04 20.08 -5.21
CA ALA A 116 -5.13 20.90 -4.69
C ALA A 116 -5.83 21.63 -5.85
N LEU A 117 -7.15 21.52 -5.91
CA LEU A 117 -7.97 22.07 -6.99
C LEU A 117 -9.00 23.05 -6.46
N ASN A 118 -9.29 24.07 -7.28
CA ASN A 118 -10.40 24.99 -7.05
C ASN A 118 -11.75 24.42 -7.51
N GLU A 119 -11.73 23.51 -8.48
CA GLU A 119 -12.91 22.92 -9.11
C GLU A 119 -12.64 21.43 -9.40
N LEU A 120 -13.69 20.63 -9.56
CA LEU A 120 -13.56 19.21 -9.90
C LEU A 120 -12.98 19.03 -11.32
N PRO A 121 -12.25 17.93 -11.60
CA PRO A 121 -11.86 17.58 -12.96
C PRO A 121 -13.08 17.47 -13.89
N ALA A 122 -13.02 18.15 -15.05
CA ALA A 122 -14.04 18.08 -16.08
C ALA A 122 -13.65 17.08 -17.18
N TYR A 123 -14.19 15.86 -17.11
CA TYR A 123 -13.89 14.81 -18.08
C TYR A 123 -14.59 15.07 -19.42
N LYS A 124 -13.80 15.05 -20.52
CA LYS A 124 -14.28 15.23 -21.89
C LYS A 124 -14.85 13.93 -22.46
N CYS A 125 -16.02 13.52 -21.98
CA CYS A 125 -16.74 12.36 -22.51
C CYS A 125 -18.24 12.54 -22.32
N ASP A 126 -19.04 11.77 -23.06
CA ASP A 126 -20.51 11.80 -22.95
C ASP A 126 -21.05 10.79 -21.91
N ASN A 127 -20.17 10.12 -21.18
CA ASN A 127 -20.53 9.13 -20.17
C ASN A 127 -20.69 9.79 -18.78
N GLU A 128 -21.92 9.88 -18.30
CA GLU A 128 -22.23 10.46 -16.99
C GLU A 128 -21.69 9.62 -15.81
N ASP A 129 -21.53 8.30 -15.97
CA ASP A 129 -20.93 7.47 -14.93
C ASP A 129 -19.45 7.83 -14.73
N VAL A 130 -18.73 8.09 -15.81
CA VAL A 130 -17.32 8.55 -15.74
C VAL A 130 -17.23 9.91 -15.05
N LYS A 131 -18.12 10.86 -15.39
CA LYS A 131 -18.16 12.18 -14.74
C LYS A 131 -18.51 12.08 -13.25
N ASN A 132 -19.25 11.04 -12.85
CA ASN A 132 -19.66 10.81 -11.48
C ASN A 132 -18.73 9.92 -10.66
N ALA A 133 -17.86 9.16 -11.29
CA ALA A 133 -16.90 8.33 -10.59
C ALA A 133 -15.96 9.14 -9.68
N PHE A 134 -15.64 8.59 -8.51
CA PHE A 134 -14.57 9.10 -7.65
C PHE A 134 -13.18 8.61 -8.11
N TRP A 135 -13.15 7.61 -8.98
CA TRP A 135 -11.97 6.95 -9.52
C TRP A 135 -12.17 6.78 -11.02
N VAL A 136 -11.31 7.39 -11.83
CA VAL A 136 -11.28 7.22 -13.28
C VAL A 136 -9.90 6.72 -13.68
N GLU A 137 -9.85 5.54 -14.30
CA GLU A 137 -8.63 4.94 -14.83
C GLU A 137 -8.55 5.20 -16.33
N PHE A 138 -7.40 5.74 -16.76
CA PHE A 138 -7.07 5.99 -18.14
C PHE A 138 -6.16 4.85 -18.61
N SER A 139 -6.63 4.16 -19.64
CA SER A 139 -5.87 3.10 -20.28
C SER A 139 -6.38 2.85 -21.69
N THR A 140 -5.55 2.18 -22.49
CA THR A 140 -5.94 1.66 -23.79
C THR A 140 -6.91 0.48 -23.63
N CYS A 141 -7.85 0.36 -24.56
CA CYS A 141 -8.75 -0.78 -24.67
C CYS A 141 -8.15 -1.93 -25.49
N ASP A 142 -7.04 -1.68 -26.18
CA ASP A 142 -6.29 -2.70 -26.89
C ASP A 142 -5.42 -3.50 -25.91
N LYS A 143 -5.56 -4.83 -25.96
CA LYS A 143 -4.89 -5.71 -24.99
C LYS A 143 -3.39 -5.77 -25.20
N GLU A 144 -2.93 -5.67 -26.45
CA GLU A 144 -1.52 -5.73 -26.78
C GLU A 144 -0.83 -4.42 -26.38
N GLU A 145 -1.46 -3.28 -26.66
CA GLU A 145 -0.98 -1.98 -26.18
C GLU A 145 -0.94 -1.92 -24.65
N TYR A 146 -1.98 -2.43 -23.97
CA TYR A 146 -2.03 -2.48 -22.51
C TYR A 146 -0.86 -3.32 -21.95
N TRP A 147 -0.65 -4.51 -22.52
CA TRP A 147 0.44 -5.40 -22.13
C TRP A 147 1.81 -4.74 -22.36
N ASN A 148 2.00 -4.11 -23.52
CA ASN A 148 3.23 -3.42 -23.88
C ASN A 148 3.51 -2.22 -22.97
N ALA A 149 2.48 -1.51 -22.50
CA ALA A 149 2.64 -0.41 -21.57
C ALA A 149 3.21 -0.87 -20.22
N PHE A 150 2.74 -2.01 -19.66
CA PHE A 150 3.35 -2.60 -18.46
C PHE A 150 4.73 -3.19 -18.73
N HIS A 151 4.94 -3.80 -19.90
CA HIS A 151 6.26 -4.31 -20.27
C HIS A 151 7.30 -3.20 -20.40
N ALA A 152 6.91 -2.03 -20.91
CA ALA A 152 7.78 -0.86 -20.96
C ALA A 152 8.24 -0.43 -19.55
N LEU A 153 7.34 -0.49 -18.55
CA LEU A 153 7.69 -0.21 -17.17
C LEU A 153 8.72 -1.20 -16.62
N ASP A 154 8.58 -2.50 -16.94
CA ASP A 154 9.56 -3.53 -16.57
C ASP A 154 10.94 -3.29 -17.20
N LEU A 155 10.97 -2.70 -18.39
CA LEU A 155 12.20 -2.36 -19.11
C LEU A 155 12.81 -1.03 -18.68
N GLY A 156 12.22 -0.32 -17.71
CA GLY A 156 12.74 0.96 -17.26
C GLY A 156 12.28 2.17 -18.07
N HIS A 157 11.21 2.04 -18.85
CA HIS A 157 10.63 3.12 -19.64
C HIS A 157 9.35 3.66 -18.98
N PRO A 158 9.34 4.91 -18.50
CA PRO A 158 8.15 5.55 -17.94
C PRO A 158 7.00 5.62 -18.94
N ARG A 159 5.78 5.65 -18.41
CA ARG A 159 4.54 5.76 -19.18
C ARG A 159 3.71 6.94 -18.70
N ASP A 160 3.08 7.63 -19.64
CA ASP A 160 2.17 8.75 -19.42
C ASP A 160 0.72 8.46 -19.83
N ASP A 161 0.44 7.21 -20.20
CA ASP A 161 -0.86 6.74 -20.69
C ASP A 161 -1.53 5.73 -19.73
N LEU A 162 -0.90 5.46 -18.57
CA LEU A 162 -1.42 4.60 -17.51
C LEU A 162 -1.56 5.41 -16.20
N TYR A 163 -2.65 6.17 -16.11
CA TYR A 163 -2.94 7.01 -14.95
C TYR A 163 -4.34 6.79 -14.39
N LEU A 164 -4.48 7.06 -13.10
CA LEU A 164 -5.72 7.01 -12.36
C LEU A 164 -5.93 8.38 -11.74
N ALA A 165 -7.06 9.01 -12.07
CA ALA A 165 -7.51 10.25 -11.46
C ALA A 165 -8.54 9.93 -10.38
N ILE A 166 -8.19 10.21 -9.13
CA ILE A 166 -9.00 9.87 -7.97
C ILE A 166 -9.36 11.15 -7.22
N THR A 167 -10.66 11.42 -7.05
CA THR A 167 -11.21 12.65 -6.46
C THR A 167 -12.18 12.31 -5.33
N TYR A 168 -11.67 11.83 -4.20
CA TYR A 168 -12.49 11.48 -3.03
C TYR A 168 -13.28 12.67 -2.46
N SER A 169 -12.71 13.88 -2.55
CA SER A 169 -13.34 15.13 -2.06
C SER A 169 -14.68 15.49 -2.71
N LYS A 170 -15.00 14.89 -3.86
CA LYS A 170 -16.34 15.00 -4.46
C LYS A 170 -17.42 14.41 -3.55
N TRP A 171 -17.08 13.34 -2.84
CA TRP A 171 -18.01 12.53 -2.07
C TRP A 171 -17.82 12.68 -0.57
N ASP A 172 -16.59 12.85 -0.12
CA ASP A 172 -16.25 13.08 1.27
C ASP A 172 -15.73 14.52 1.45
N LYS A 173 -16.62 15.38 1.96
CA LYS A 173 -16.36 16.81 2.17
C LYS A 173 -15.33 17.08 3.27
N THR A 174 -14.95 16.09 4.07
CA THR A 174 -13.89 16.24 5.08
C THR A 174 -12.49 16.27 4.45
N ARG A 175 -12.37 15.83 3.19
CA ARG A 175 -11.09 15.66 2.48
C ARG A 175 -10.55 16.95 1.85
N ALA A 176 -11.33 18.02 1.85
CA ALA A 176 -10.92 19.33 1.32
C ALA A 176 -11.73 20.47 1.98
N PRO A 177 -11.20 21.70 2.03
CA PRO A 177 -11.98 22.87 2.43
C PRO A 177 -13.24 23.06 1.56
N ALA A 178 -14.23 23.80 2.10
CA ALA A 178 -15.47 24.09 1.36
C ALA A 178 -15.19 24.74 0.00
N GLY A 179 -15.76 24.16 -1.07
CA GLY A 179 -15.56 24.61 -2.44
C GLY A 179 -14.16 24.35 -3.02
N LYS A 180 -13.35 23.51 -2.38
CA LYS A 180 -12.05 23.03 -2.87
C LYS A 180 -12.07 21.52 -3.03
N HIS A 181 -11.13 21.01 -3.81
CA HIS A 181 -11.02 19.58 -4.10
C HIS A 181 -9.57 19.10 -4.03
N THR A 182 -9.42 17.80 -3.80
CA THR A 182 -8.15 17.08 -3.88
C THR A 182 -8.22 16.09 -5.03
N LEU A 183 -7.20 16.13 -5.90
CA LEU A 183 -6.97 15.16 -6.95
C LEU A 183 -5.71 14.36 -6.63
N TYR A 184 -5.89 13.05 -6.64
CA TYR A 184 -4.85 12.05 -6.59
C TYR A 184 -4.61 11.59 -8.01
N LEU A 185 -3.50 12.01 -8.59
CA LEU A 185 -3.04 11.50 -9.87
C LEU A 185 -2.03 10.40 -9.60
N TYR A 186 -2.47 9.17 -9.78
CA TYR A 186 -1.71 7.97 -9.52
C TYR A 186 -1.28 7.37 -10.85
N GLY A 187 0.01 7.06 -10.99
CA GLY A 187 0.54 6.34 -12.14
C GLY A 187 1.54 5.30 -11.70
N PHE A 188 2.21 4.70 -12.68
CA PHE A 188 3.29 3.74 -12.44
C PHE A 188 4.60 4.30 -12.99
N CYS A 189 5.67 4.08 -12.24
CA CYS A 189 7.02 4.50 -12.62
C CYS A 189 7.98 3.32 -12.40
N PRO A 190 8.90 3.04 -13.33
CA PRO A 190 9.94 2.03 -13.09
C PRO A 190 10.75 2.35 -11.83
N TYR A 191 11.24 1.32 -11.15
CA TYR A 191 12.23 1.51 -10.08
C TYR A 191 13.57 1.98 -10.64
N ASP A 192 14.03 1.30 -11.70
CA ASP A 192 15.28 1.62 -12.41
C ASP A 192 14.93 2.11 -13.82
N LEU A 193 15.45 3.28 -14.21
CA LEU A 193 15.26 3.82 -15.55
C LEU A 193 16.25 3.18 -16.53
N ALA A 194 15.80 2.87 -17.75
CA ALA A 194 16.61 2.23 -18.79
C ALA A 194 17.89 3.01 -19.13
N ASP A 195 17.78 4.33 -19.18
CA ASP A 195 18.88 5.25 -19.50
C ASP A 195 19.66 5.72 -18.25
N GLY A 196 19.35 5.15 -17.08
CA GLY A 196 19.79 5.65 -15.79
C GLY A 196 18.97 6.87 -15.31
N GLY A 197 18.95 7.06 -14.00
CA GLY A 197 18.25 8.14 -13.31
C GLY A 197 18.90 8.40 -11.95
N ALA A 198 18.83 9.65 -11.48
CA ALA A 198 19.43 10.08 -10.21
C ALA A 198 18.71 9.48 -8.98
#